data_AF-A0A1Y5I9J6-F1
#
_entry.id   AF-A0A1Y5I9J6-F1
#
_cell.length_a   1.000
_cell.length_b   1.000
_cell.length_c   1.000
_cell.angle_alpha   90.00
_cell.angle_beta   90.00
_cell.angle_gamma   90.00
#
_symmetry.space_group_name_H-M   'P 1'
#
loop_
_entity.id
_entity.type
_entity.pdbx_description
1 polymer ?
#
loop_
_entity_poly.entity_id
_entity_poly.type
_entity_poly.pdbx_seq_one_letter_code
_entity_poly.pdbx_strand_id
1 'polypeptide(L)'
;MRRDGVYVLELNSGWFYVGSSGDIDKRVEQHENSLLVRVHGGIYKKHPPVKPCQEDLRSWERAETLERMMQHGISRVRGWEFQGDTLSLDKLHTIKNLFIGDFDLCRKCGFREHYEGRCRTEPRRKAAWLCEIERLERESQQEELVSDMADMSIPSATRASPSRRGSRWSERQESQLRQEIESGVALEDIAKIHGRSLRAIQERASRLGLDWT
;
A
#
# COMPACT_ATOMS: atom_id res chain seq x y z
N MET A 1 -36.53 1.48 -2.18
CA MET A 1 -36.30 1.64 -0.73
C MET A 1 -34.80 1.71 -0.53
N ARG A 2 -34.29 2.71 0.19
CA ARG A 2 -32.86 2.74 0.55
C ARG A 2 -32.64 1.61 1.55
N ARG A 3 -31.67 0.73 1.25
CA ARG A 3 -31.28 -0.35 2.13
C ARG A 3 -29.91 -0.02 2.70
N ASP A 4 -29.89 0.38 3.96
CA ASP A 4 -28.68 0.56 4.74
C ASP A 4 -28.18 -0.80 5.28
N GLY A 5 -26.87 -0.90 5.46
CA GLY A 5 -26.26 -2.09 6.04
C GLY A 5 -24.85 -2.40 5.53
N VAL A 6 -24.36 -3.55 5.96
CA VAL A 6 -23.12 -4.16 5.47
C VAL A 6 -23.41 -5.13 4.33
N TYR A 7 -22.55 -5.12 3.32
CA TYR A 7 -22.59 -6.02 2.18
C TYR A 7 -21.26 -6.73 2.01
N VAL A 8 -21.33 -7.97 1.48
CA VAL A 8 -20.16 -8.80 1.21
C VAL A 8 -20.19 -9.24 -0.25
N LEU A 9 -19.11 -8.99 -0.97
CA LEU A 9 -18.93 -9.37 -2.37
C LEU A 9 -17.83 -10.43 -2.45
N GLU A 10 -18.15 -11.59 -2.99
CA GLU A 10 -17.16 -12.56 -3.45
C GLU A 10 -16.83 -12.27 -4.91
N LEU A 11 -15.55 -12.20 -5.23
CA LEU A 11 -15.02 -11.95 -6.57
C LEU A 11 -14.65 -13.28 -7.24
N ASN A 12 -14.57 -13.30 -8.57
CA ASN A 12 -14.26 -14.53 -9.33
C ASN A 12 -12.88 -15.14 -9.00
N SER A 13 -11.96 -14.35 -8.46
CA SER A 13 -10.67 -14.81 -7.94
C SER A 13 -10.74 -15.53 -6.58
N GLY A 14 -11.92 -15.61 -5.95
CA GLY A 14 -12.08 -16.09 -4.57
C GLY A 14 -11.73 -15.07 -3.49
N TRP A 15 -11.58 -13.80 -3.86
CA TRP A 15 -11.39 -12.68 -2.93
C TRP A 15 -12.73 -12.17 -2.40
N PHE A 16 -12.72 -11.61 -1.20
CA PHE A 16 -13.89 -11.02 -0.57
C PHE A 16 -13.68 -9.53 -0.34
N TYR A 17 -14.73 -8.76 -0.59
CA TYR A 17 -14.83 -7.35 -0.22
C TYR A 17 -16.00 -7.15 0.73
N VAL A 18 -15.74 -6.50 1.87
CA VAL A 18 -16.75 -6.12 2.87
C VAL A 18 -16.84 -4.60 2.87
N GLY A 19 -18.07 -4.08 2.83
CA GLY A 19 -18.31 -2.64 2.89
C GLY A 19 -19.65 -2.31 3.56
N SER A 20 -19.81 -1.07 3.98
CA SER A 20 -21.07 -0.54 4.50
C SER A 20 -21.59 0.61 3.64
N SER A 21 -22.92 0.78 3.58
CA SER A 21 -23.56 1.88 2.87
C SER A 21 -24.96 2.15 3.40
N GLY A 22 -25.45 3.39 3.28
CA GLY A 22 -26.86 3.73 3.47
C GLY A 22 -27.74 3.37 2.27
N ASP A 23 -27.12 2.99 1.16
CA ASP A 23 -27.76 2.47 -0.05
C ASP A 23 -26.83 1.40 -0.64
N ILE A 24 -27.02 0.16 -0.20
CA ILE A 24 -26.19 -0.98 -0.59
C ILE A 24 -26.27 -1.21 -2.10
N ASP A 25 -27.47 -1.20 -2.68
CA ASP A 25 -27.67 -1.56 -4.08
C ASP A 25 -26.91 -0.61 -5.01
N LYS A 26 -27.04 0.70 -4.77
CA LYS A 26 -26.27 1.72 -5.50
C LYS A 26 -24.77 1.58 -5.27
N ARG A 27 -24.34 1.25 -4.06
CA ARG A 27 -22.91 1.11 -3.75
C ARG A 27 -22.30 -0.11 -4.44
N VAL A 28 -23.02 -1.21 -4.53
CA VAL A 28 -22.54 -2.40 -5.23
C VAL A 28 -22.45 -2.15 -6.74
N GLU A 29 -23.41 -1.44 -7.34
CA GLU A 29 -23.33 -1.01 -8.74
C GLU A 29 -22.07 -0.16 -9.02
N GLN A 30 -21.71 0.74 -8.09
CA GLN A 30 -20.46 1.51 -8.19
C GLN A 30 -19.21 0.60 -8.15
N HIS A 31 -19.27 -0.51 -7.40
CA HIS A 31 -18.15 -1.45 -7.31
C HIS A 31 -17.97 -2.30 -8.56
N GLU A 32 -19.02 -2.59 -9.33
CA GLU A 32 -18.93 -3.39 -10.56
C GLU A 32 -17.89 -2.84 -11.56
N ASN A 33 -17.72 -1.51 -11.58
CA ASN A 33 -16.76 -0.83 -12.43
C ASN A 33 -15.43 -0.47 -11.72
N SER A 34 -15.26 -0.84 -10.45
CA SER A 34 -14.06 -0.53 -9.67
C SER A 34 -12.85 -1.35 -10.11
N LEU A 35 -11.64 -0.79 -9.97
CA LEU A 35 -10.38 -1.45 -10.34
C LEU A 35 -10.23 -2.82 -9.67
N LEU A 36 -10.52 -2.91 -8.36
CA LEU A 36 -10.44 -4.16 -7.60
C LEU A 36 -11.30 -5.26 -8.22
N VAL A 37 -12.57 -4.96 -8.52
CA VAL A 37 -13.49 -5.92 -9.12
C VAL A 37 -13.01 -6.34 -10.50
N ARG A 38 -12.51 -5.41 -11.32
CA ARG A 38 -12.00 -5.72 -12.67
C ARG A 38 -10.76 -6.61 -12.64
N VAL A 39 -9.79 -6.30 -11.78
CA VAL A 39 -8.56 -7.10 -11.60
C VAL A 39 -8.87 -8.52 -11.15
N HIS A 40 -9.91 -8.69 -10.34
CA HIS A 40 -10.35 -10.00 -9.83
C HIS A 40 -11.46 -10.66 -10.67
N GLY A 41 -11.69 -10.17 -11.90
CA GLY A 41 -12.55 -10.82 -12.88
C GLY A 41 -14.05 -10.61 -12.68
N GLY A 42 -14.47 -9.68 -11.83
CA GLY A 42 -15.88 -9.37 -11.58
C GLY A 42 -16.40 -9.87 -10.24
N ILE A 43 -17.64 -9.48 -9.92
CA ILE A 43 -18.38 -10.01 -8.77
C ILE A 43 -18.91 -11.40 -9.14
N TYR A 44 -18.51 -12.41 -8.38
CA TYR A 44 -19.06 -13.76 -8.48
C TYR A 44 -20.41 -13.85 -7.76
N LYS A 45 -20.45 -13.40 -6.50
CA LYS A 45 -21.63 -13.56 -5.65
C LYS A 45 -21.73 -12.49 -4.56
N LYS A 46 -22.94 -12.02 -4.28
CA LYS A 46 -23.25 -11.23 -3.08
C LYS A 46 -23.61 -12.18 -1.94
N HIS A 47 -22.94 -12.06 -0.80
CA HIS A 47 -23.22 -12.87 0.39
C HIS A 47 -23.96 -12.05 1.45
N PRO A 48 -24.84 -12.69 2.24
CA PRO A 48 -25.29 -12.09 3.48
C PRO A 48 -24.10 -11.93 4.44
N PRO A 49 -24.10 -10.90 5.30
CA PRO A 49 -23.16 -10.81 6.40
C PRO A 49 -23.24 -12.05 7.31
N VAL A 50 -22.09 -12.53 7.77
CA VAL A 50 -21.99 -13.60 8.79
C VAL A 50 -22.51 -13.09 10.13
N LYS A 51 -22.19 -11.84 10.47
CA LYS A 51 -22.69 -11.20 11.69
C LYS A 51 -24.13 -10.69 11.51
N PRO A 52 -25.02 -10.85 12.51
CA PRO A 52 -26.33 -10.24 12.50
C PRO A 52 -26.25 -8.72 12.31
N CYS A 53 -27.33 -8.14 11.77
CA CYS A 53 -27.45 -6.69 11.60
C CYS A 53 -27.18 -5.95 12.91
N GLN A 54 -26.34 -4.92 12.85
CA GLN A 54 -26.08 -4.00 13.96
C GLN A 54 -26.38 -2.57 13.51
N GLU A 55 -26.79 -1.74 14.46
CA GLU A 55 -27.11 -0.33 14.20
C GLU A 55 -25.86 0.46 13.77
N ASP A 56 -24.71 0.21 14.41
CA ASP A 56 -23.45 0.82 14.00
C ASP A 56 -22.82 0.08 12.82
N LEU A 57 -23.04 0.63 11.62
CA LEU A 57 -22.50 0.11 10.38
C LEU A 57 -20.98 -0.02 10.36
N ARG A 58 -20.24 0.90 11.02
CA ARG A 58 -18.76 0.83 11.03
C ARG A 58 -18.28 -0.33 11.89
N SER A 59 -18.87 -0.48 13.09
CA SER A 59 -18.56 -1.61 13.97
C SER A 59 -18.97 -2.94 13.33
N TRP A 60 -20.11 -2.97 12.64
CA TRP A 60 -20.54 -4.15 11.91
C TRP A 60 -19.59 -4.51 10.75
N GLU A 61 -19.19 -3.53 9.95
CA GLU A 61 -18.25 -3.72 8.83
C GLU A 61 -16.90 -4.25 9.32
N ARG A 62 -16.37 -3.70 10.42
CA ARG A 62 -15.16 -4.21 11.07
C ARG A 62 -15.35 -5.68 11.46
N ALA A 63 -16.40 -5.99 12.22
CA ALA A 63 -16.64 -7.34 12.73
C ALA A 63 -16.81 -8.37 11.61
N GLU A 64 -17.53 -8.01 10.55
CA GLU A 64 -17.72 -8.84 9.36
C GLU A 64 -16.40 -9.06 8.62
N THR A 65 -15.59 -8.01 8.46
CA THR A 65 -14.28 -8.09 7.81
C THR A 65 -13.36 -9.08 8.54
N LEU A 66 -13.26 -8.97 9.87
CA LEU A 66 -12.41 -9.85 10.68
C LEU A 66 -12.89 -11.31 10.65
N GLU A 67 -14.21 -11.53 10.71
CA GLU A 67 -14.79 -12.88 10.63
C GLU A 67 -14.50 -13.52 9.26
N ARG A 68 -14.65 -12.76 8.17
CA ARG A 68 -14.34 -13.23 6.82
C ARG A 68 -12.85 -13.53 6.66
N MET A 69 -11.97 -12.69 7.20
CA MET A 69 -10.52 -12.96 7.21
C MET A 69 -10.19 -14.26 7.95
N MET A 70 -10.85 -14.53 9.07
CA MET A 70 -10.67 -15.78 9.81
C MET A 70 -11.12 -17.02 9.02
N GLN A 71 -12.19 -16.91 8.24
CA GLN A 71 -12.75 -18.01 7.45
C GLN A 71 -12.01 -18.26 6.14
N HIS A 72 -11.56 -17.20 5.46
CA HIS A 72 -11.08 -17.28 4.08
C HIS A 72 -9.59 -16.97 3.92
N GLY A 73 -8.93 -16.48 4.97
CA GLY A 73 -7.54 -16.04 4.96
C GLY A 73 -7.41 -14.52 4.81
N ILE A 74 -6.44 -13.96 5.51
CA ILE A 74 -6.22 -12.51 5.64
C ILE A 74 -5.83 -11.89 4.30
N SER A 75 -5.06 -12.62 3.50
CA SER A 75 -4.65 -12.18 2.17
C SER A 75 -5.83 -12.00 1.20
N ARG A 76 -6.97 -12.67 1.42
CA ARG A 76 -8.10 -12.74 0.47
C ARG A 76 -9.26 -11.82 0.79
N VAL A 77 -9.23 -11.10 1.91
CA VAL A 77 -10.37 -10.28 2.34
C VAL A 77 -9.95 -8.83 2.49
N ARG A 78 -10.74 -7.91 1.94
CA ARG A 78 -10.57 -6.46 2.10
C ARG A 78 -11.87 -5.82 2.56
N GLY A 79 -11.76 -4.77 3.36
CA GLY A 79 -12.92 -4.07 3.93
C GLY A 79 -12.52 -3.21 5.11
N TRP A 80 -13.42 -2.33 5.55
CA TRP A 80 -13.16 -1.39 6.64
C TRP A 80 -11.85 -0.62 6.43
N GLU A 81 -10.90 -0.64 7.37
CA GLU A 81 -9.58 0.00 7.22
C GLU A 81 -8.55 -0.86 6.45
N PHE A 82 -8.83 -2.15 6.25
CA PHE A 82 -7.94 -3.11 5.59
C PHE A 82 -8.19 -3.14 4.07
N GLN A 83 -7.98 -1.98 3.45
CA GLN A 83 -8.09 -1.78 2.00
C GLN A 83 -6.70 -1.73 1.35
N GLY A 84 -6.67 -1.92 0.02
CA GLY A 84 -5.47 -1.94 -0.81
C GLY A 84 -5.10 -3.36 -1.26
N ASP A 85 -4.17 -3.45 -2.21
CA ASP A 85 -3.74 -4.73 -2.78
C ASP A 85 -2.91 -5.52 -1.75
N THR A 86 -1.96 -4.86 -1.10
CA THR A 86 -1.13 -5.38 -0.01
C THR A 86 -1.45 -4.73 1.33
N LEU A 87 -1.32 -5.49 2.41
CA LEU A 87 -1.47 -4.99 3.78
C LEU A 87 -0.08 -4.65 4.33
N SER A 88 0.08 -3.41 4.81
CA SER A 88 1.31 -2.99 5.47
C SER A 88 1.53 -3.77 6.78
N LEU A 89 2.79 -3.78 7.26
CA LEU A 89 3.15 -4.39 8.53
C LEU A 89 2.28 -3.90 9.69
N ASP A 90 1.98 -2.59 9.75
CA ASP A 90 1.08 -2.02 10.76
C ASP A 90 -0.34 -2.59 10.70
N LYS A 91 -0.90 -2.75 9.50
CA LYS A 91 -2.23 -3.36 9.32
C LYS A 91 -2.21 -4.82 9.77
N LEU A 92 -1.15 -5.57 9.48
CA LEU A 92 -1.00 -6.96 9.93
C LEU A 92 -0.94 -7.06 11.45
N HIS A 93 -0.18 -6.19 12.11
CA HIS A 93 -0.15 -6.10 13.58
C HIS A 93 -1.51 -5.74 14.17
N THR A 94 -2.23 -4.80 13.55
CA THR A 94 -3.60 -4.46 13.95
C THR A 94 -4.51 -5.67 13.85
N ILE A 95 -4.54 -6.37 12.71
CA ILE A 95 -5.36 -7.57 12.52
C ILE A 95 -5.02 -8.63 13.57
N LYS A 96 -3.73 -8.88 13.82
CA LYS A 96 -3.26 -9.84 14.83
C LYS A 96 -3.80 -9.51 16.22
N ASN A 97 -3.70 -8.25 16.63
CA ASN A 97 -4.19 -7.80 17.94
C ASN A 97 -5.71 -7.89 18.05
N LEU A 98 -6.44 -7.51 16.99
CA LEU A 98 -7.88 -7.62 16.92
C LEU A 98 -8.32 -9.09 16.98
N PHE A 99 -7.65 -9.99 16.26
CA PHE A 99 -7.96 -11.42 16.30
C PHE A 99 -7.78 -11.99 17.70
N ILE A 100 -6.66 -11.65 18.36
CA ILE A 100 -6.37 -12.09 19.72
C ILE A 100 -7.45 -11.60 20.69
N GLY A 101 -7.82 -10.33 20.62
CA GLY A 101 -8.80 -9.72 21.52
C GLY A 101 -10.23 -10.18 21.25
N ASP A 102 -10.69 -10.06 20.01
CA ASP A 102 -12.10 -10.25 19.64
C ASP A 102 -12.50 -11.74 19.64
N PHE A 103 -11.55 -12.66 19.43
CA PHE A 103 -11.79 -14.10 19.40
C PHE A 103 -11.19 -14.86 20.57
N ASP A 104 -10.67 -14.17 21.58
CA ASP A 104 -10.09 -14.78 22.78
C ASP A 104 -9.00 -15.84 22.45
N LEU A 105 -8.04 -15.45 21.61
CA LEU A 105 -7.01 -16.35 21.08
C LEU A 105 -5.68 -16.19 21.81
N CYS A 106 -4.96 -17.31 21.96
CA CYS A 106 -3.63 -17.33 22.52
C CYS A 106 -2.64 -16.54 21.66
N ARG A 107 -1.91 -15.57 22.24
CA ARG A 107 -0.89 -14.78 21.53
C ARG A 107 0.24 -15.62 20.93
N LYS A 108 0.56 -16.76 21.55
CA LYS A 108 1.69 -17.62 21.16
C LYS A 108 1.35 -18.61 20.05
N CYS A 109 0.16 -19.21 20.09
CA CYS A 109 -0.22 -20.28 19.16
C CYS A 109 -1.49 -20.01 18.36
N GLY A 110 -2.26 -18.97 18.70
CA GLY A 110 -3.47 -18.57 17.99
C GLY A 110 -4.70 -19.46 18.18
N PHE A 111 -4.63 -20.47 19.07
CA PHE A 111 -5.78 -21.30 19.46
C PHE A 111 -6.54 -20.68 20.64
N ARG A 112 -7.81 -21.10 20.81
CA ARG A 112 -8.69 -20.69 21.91
C ARG A 112 -8.35 -21.40 23.22
N GLU A 113 -9.10 -21.07 24.27
CA GLU A 113 -9.15 -21.72 25.60
C GLU A 113 -8.00 -21.38 26.55
N HIS A 114 -6.92 -20.78 26.06
CA HIS A 114 -5.79 -20.42 26.89
C HIS A 114 -5.09 -19.16 26.40
N TYR A 115 -4.34 -18.54 27.32
CA TYR A 115 -3.49 -17.39 27.04
C TYR A 115 -2.02 -17.78 27.06
N GLU A 116 -1.16 -16.86 26.61
CA GLU A 116 0.28 -17.04 26.48
C GLU A 116 0.94 -17.65 27.73
N GLY A 117 0.65 -17.13 28.92
CA GLY A 117 1.22 -17.61 30.19
C GLY A 117 0.83 -19.05 30.57
N ARG A 118 -0.20 -19.62 29.92
CA ARG A 118 -0.65 -21.02 30.12
C ARG A 118 -0.55 -21.85 28.83
N CYS A 119 0.19 -21.37 27.83
CA CYS A 119 0.30 -22.03 26.55
C CYS A 119 1.25 -23.24 26.60
N ARG A 120 0.66 -24.44 26.50
CA ARG A 120 1.37 -25.72 26.42
C ARG A 120 1.50 -26.24 24.99
N THR A 121 1.00 -25.49 24.01
CA THR A 121 1.09 -25.84 22.60
C THR A 121 2.55 -25.82 22.15
N GLU A 122 2.94 -26.83 21.37
CA GLU A 122 4.28 -26.93 20.80
C GLU A 122 4.63 -25.69 19.95
N PRO A 123 5.88 -25.17 20.00
CA PRO A 123 6.25 -23.94 19.29
C PRO A 123 6.03 -23.97 17.77
N ARG A 124 6.10 -25.16 17.16
CA ARG A 124 5.87 -25.35 15.71
C ARG A 124 4.39 -25.44 15.35
N ARG A 125 3.52 -25.67 16.32
CA ARG A 125 2.07 -25.82 16.11
C ARG A 125 1.38 -24.50 16.40
N LYS A 126 0.92 -23.83 15.35
CA LYS A 126 0.16 -22.59 15.41
C LYS A 126 -1.12 -22.69 14.60
N ALA A 127 -2.10 -21.87 14.92
CA ALA A 127 -3.32 -21.72 14.15
C ALA A 127 -3.01 -21.18 12.74
N ALA A 128 -3.81 -21.59 11.76
CA ALA A 128 -3.59 -21.25 10.36
C ALA A 128 -3.49 -19.73 10.13
N TRP A 129 -4.36 -18.94 10.76
CA TRP A 129 -4.34 -17.48 10.67
C TRP A 129 -3.03 -16.88 11.20
N LEU A 130 -2.49 -17.43 12.28
CA LEU A 130 -1.25 -16.92 12.90
C LEU A 130 -0.05 -17.26 12.02
N CYS A 131 -0.02 -18.47 11.45
CA CYS A 131 0.96 -18.83 10.43
C CYS A 131 0.90 -17.91 9.21
N GLU A 132 -0.32 -17.55 8.76
CA GLU A 132 -0.51 -16.64 7.63
C GLU A 132 0.00 -15.23 7.94
N ILE A 133 -0.36 -14.65 9.10
CA ILE A 133 0.15 -13.33 9.52
C ILE A 133 1.67 -13.34 9.59
N GLU A 134 2.27 -14.31 10.28
CA GLU A 134 3.72 -14.36 10.44
C GLU A 134 4.44 -14.51 9.10
N ARG A 135 3.83 -15.19 8.13
CA ARG A 135 4.35 -15.26 6.76
C ARG A 135 4.28 -13.88 6.07
N LEU A 136 3.13 -13.21 6.14
CA LEU A 136 2.93 -11.89 5.54
C LEU A 136 3.83 -10.82 6.19
N GLU A 137 4.01 -10.86 7.51
CA GLU A 137 4.92 -9.97 8.25
C GLU A 137 6.36 -10.09 7.71
N ARG A 138 6.84 -11.33 7.49
CA ARG A 138 8.17 -11.58 6.90
C ARG A 138 8.30 -11.09 5.47
N GLU A 139 7.27 -11.30 4.65
CA GLU A 139 7.25 -10.85 3.25
C GLU A 139 7.31 -9.32 3.17
N SER A 140 6.50 -8.62 3.98
CA SER A 140 6.50 -7.16 4.06
C SER A 140 7.85 -6.61 4.51
N GLN A 141 8.49 -7.22 5.52
CA GLN A 141 9.82 -6.80 5.98
C GLN A 141 10.90 -7.03 4.93
N GLN A 142 10.82 -8.12 4.18
CA GLN A 142 11.76 -8.40 3.11
C GLN A 142 11.62 -7.42 1.96
N GLU A 143 10.39 -7.02 1.60
CA GLU A 143 10.14 -5.99 0.59
C GLU A 143 10.70 -4.63 0.99
N GLU A 144 10.52 -4.23 2.27
CA GLU A 144 11.12 -3.00 2.81
C GLU A 144 12.66 -3.06 2.75
N LEU A 145 13.27 -4.16 3.18
CA LEU A 145 14.73 -4.34 3.09
C LEU A 145 15.25 -4.32 1.65
N VAL A 146 14.54 -4.94 0.71
CA VAL A 146 14.93 -4.93 -0.71
C VAL A 146 14.79 -3.51 -1.30
N SER A 147 13.74 -2.78 -0.93
CA SER A 147 13.57 -1.37 -1.32
C SER A 147 14.71 -0.51 -0.77
N ASP A 148 15.03 -0.64 0.51
CA ASP A 148 16.12 0.09 1.17
C ASP A 148 17.48 -0.25 0.53
N MET A 149 17.74 -1.53 0.23
CA MET A 149 18.96 -1.94 -0.46
C MET A 149 19.04 -1.44 -1.90
N ALA A 150 17.90 -1.31 -2.59
CA ALA A 150 17.83 -0.69 -3.92
C ALA A 150 18.14 0.81 -3.86
N ASP A 151 17.77 1.48 -2.77
CA ASP A 151 18.11 2.88 -2.52
C ASP A 151 19.56 3.08 -2.02
N MET A 152 20.19 2.03 -1.46
CA MET A 152 21.57 2.07 -0.95
C MET A 152 22.67 1.65 -1.95
N SER A 153 22.34 1.36 -3.21
CA SER A 153 23.32 1.25 -4.31
C SER A 153 22.99 2.28 -5.39
N ILE A 154 23.76 3.36 -5.60
CA ILE A 154 25.23 3.44 -5.65
C ILE A 154 25.76 4.79 -5.09
N PRO A 155 26.77 4.76 -4.20
CA PRO A 155 28.00 5.51 -4.41
C PRO A 155 29.14 4.53 -4.67
N SER A 156 29.59 4.44 -5.93
CA SER A 156 30.74 3.62 -6.31
C SER A 156 31.46 4.29 -7.47
N ALA A 157 32.61 4.86 -7.11
CA ALA A 157 33.69 5.12 -8.02
C ALA A 157 34.16 3.78 -8.63
N THR A 158 33.74 3.49 -9.85
CA THR A 158 34.46 2.56 -10.72
C THR A 158 34.69 3.22 -12.06
N ARG A 159 35.96 3.30 -12.46
CA ARG A 159 36.43 3.89 -13.72
C ARG A 159 35.84 3.08 -14.90
N ALA A 160 34.78 3.60 -15.50
CA ALA A 160 34.36 3.29 -16.87
C ALA A 160 33.83 4.57 -17.52
N SER A 161 34.26 4.81 -18.74
CA SER A 161 34.23 6.05 -19.52
C SER A 161 32.96 6.90 -19.38
N PRO A 162 33.09 8.24 -19.29
CA PRO A 162 31.93 9.12 -19.15
C PRO A 162 31.01 8.96 -20.37
N SER A 163 29.79 8.48 -20.12
CA SER A 163 28.67 8.65 -21.03
C SER A 163 28.47 10.15 -21.27
N ARG A 164 28.93 10.64 -22.42
CA ARG A 164 28.91 12.06 -22.82
C ARG A 164 27.52 12.56 -23.22
N ARG A 165 26.44 12.03 -22.65
CA ARG A 165 25.08 12.47 -22.95
C ARG A 165 24.31 12.71 -21.66
N GLY A 166 24.42 13.94 -21.16
CA GLY A 166 23.46 14.45 -20.20
C GLY A 166 22.04 14.43 -20.78
N SER A 167 21.04 14.21 -19.92
CA SER A 167 19.62 14.19 -20.30
C SER A 167 19.24 15.44 -21.09
N ARG A 168 18.38 15.28 -22.11
CA ARG A 168 17.85 16.40 -22.91
C ARG A 168 17.21 17.45 -22.00
N TRP A 169 17.36 18.73 -22.34
CA TRP A 169 16.69 19.82 -21.65
C TRP A 169 15.19 19.77 -21.98
N SER A 170 14.35 19.86 -20.95
CA SER A 170 12.90 20.07 -21.13
C SER A 170 12.59 21.56 -21.20
N GLU A 171 11.47 21.93 -21.83
CA GLU A 171 10.99 23.31 -21.89
C GLU A 171 10.89 23.94 -20.50
N ARG A 172 10.38 23.18 -19.50
CA ARG A 172 10.29 23.62 -18.11
C ARG A 172 11.66 23.96 -17.50
N GLN A 173 12.69 23.15 -17.79
CA GLN A 173 14.05 23.40 -17.30
C GLN A 173 14.67 24.65 -17.97
N GLU A 174 14.34 24.91 -19.23
CA GLU A 174 14.81 26.10 -19.93
C GLU A 174 14.12 27.37 -19.43
N SER A 175 12.81 27.32 -19.16
CA SER A 175 12.08 28.41 -18.53
C SER A 175 12.66 28.74 -17.15
N GLN A 176 12.95 27.70 -16.35
CA GLN A 176 13.56 27.85 -15.04
C GLN A 176 14.97 28.48 -15.14
N LEU A 177 15.80 28.01 -16.07
CA LEU A 177 17.14 28.56 -16.30
C LEU A 177 17.09 30.04 -16.72
N ARG A 178 16.14 30.42 -17.57
CA ARG A 178 15.92 31.83 -17.97
C ARG A 178 15.60 32.70 -16.76
N GLN A 179 14.66 32.26 -15.94
CA GLN A 179 14.22 32.99 -14.76
C GLN A 179 15.35 33.17 -13.74
N GLU A 180 16.17 32.14 -13.52
CA GLU A 180 17.26 32.18 -12.55
C GLU A 180 18.40 33.11 -12.98
N ILE A 181 18.74 33.12 -14.28
CA ILE A 181 19.73 34.06 -14.84
C ILE A 181 19.20 35.50 -14.76
N GLU A 182 17.93 35.72 -15.14
CA GLU A 182 17.29 37.04 -15.05
C GLU A 182 17.17 37.54 -13.60
N SER A 183 17.02 36.63 -12.64
CA SER A 183 17.01 36.93 -11.21
C SER A 183 18.41 37.15 -10.62
N GLY A 184 19.47 37.06 -11.42
CA GLY A 184 20.85 37.28 -11.00
C GLY A 184 21.45 36.17 -10.13
N VAL A 185 20.94 34.94 -10.22
CA VAL A 185 21.48 33.80 -9.47
C VAL A 185 22.84 33.39 -10.06
N ALA A 186 23.83 33.17 -9.20
CA ALA A 186 25.16 32.73 -9.61
C ALA A 186 25.09 31.37 -10.33
N LEU A 187 25.86 31.22 -11.41
CA LEU A 187 25.82 30.00 -12.22
C LEU A 187 26.22 28.74 -11.45
N GLU A 188 27.06 28.84 -10.43
CA GLU A 188 27.40 27.70 -9.56
C GLU A 188 26.19 27.19 -8.79
N ASP A 189 25.29 28.07 -8.38
CA ASP A 189 24.09 27.71 -7.64
C ASP A 189 22.99 27.20 -8.58
N ILE A 190 22.86 27.79 -9.77
CA ILE A 190 22.02 27.24 -10.85
C ILE A 190 22.46 25.81 -11.20
N ALA A 191 23.77 25.56 -11.30
CA ALA A 191 24.31 24.22 -11.58
C ALA A 191 23.89 23.20 -10.52
N LYS A 192 23.92 23.58 -9.23
CA LYS A 192 23.44 22.73 -8.13
C LYS A 192 21.92 22.51 -8.19
N ILE A 193 21.14 23.56 -8.41
CA ILE A 193 19.67 23.50 -8.48
C ILE A 193 19.20 22.55 -9.60
N HIS A 194 19.85 22.59 -10.76
CA HIS A 194 19.50 21.74 -11.90
C HIS A 194 20.17 20.37 -11.88
N GLY A 195 21.06 20.10 -10.92
CA GLY A 195 21.86 18.87 -10.87
C GLY A 195 22.74 18.67 -12.11
N ARG A 196 23.27 19.76 -12.69
CA ARG A 196 24.09 19.74 -13.91
C ARG A 196 25.45 20.39 -13.66
N SER A 197 26.44 20.12 -14.52
CA SER A 197 27.74 20.78 -14.41
C SER A 197 27.64 22.25 -14.81
N LEU A 198 28.48 23.11 -14.22
CA LEU A 198 28.59 24.53 -14.55
C LEU A 198 28.73 24.76 -16.06
N ARG A 199 29.58 23.95 -16.72
CA ARG A 199 29.78 23.99 -18.18
C ARG A 199 28.51 23.65 -18.97
N ALA A 200 27.68 22.73 -18.50
CA ALA A 200 26.41 22.40 -19.17
C ALA A 200 25.37 23.52 -19.03
N ILE A 201 25.39 24.26 -17.91
CA ILE A 201 24.59 25.47 -17.71
C ILE A 201 25.09 26.58 -18.65
N GLN A 202 26.40 26.83 -18.70
CA GLN A 202 27.02 27.82 -19.59
C GLN A 202 26.71 27.53 -21.07
N GLU A 203 26.94 26.30 -21.53
CA GLU A 203 26.64 25.89 -22.91
C GLU A 203 25.15 26.03 -23.25
N ARG A 204 24.24 25.79 -22.28
CA ARG A 204 22.80 25.98 -22.51
C ARG A 204 22.41 27.45 -22.52
N ALA A 205 22.91 28.25 -21.58
CA ALA A 205 22.67 29.69 -21.49
C ALA A 205 23.13 30.40 -22.77
N SER A 206 24.33 30.07 -23.28
CA SER A 206 24.83 30.59 -24.55
C SER A 206 23.96 30.18 -25.75
N ARG A 207 23.43 28.94 -25.79
CA ARG A 207 22.49 28.50 -26.84
C ARG A 207 21.13 29.19 -26.77
N LEU A 208 20.73 29.64 -25.58
CA LEU A 208 19.47 30.38 -25.36
C LEU A 208 19.65 31.90 -25.54
N GLY A 209 20.87 32.37 -25.78
CA GLY A 209 21.20 33.80 -25.94
C GLY A 209 21.08 34.59 -24.64
N LEU A 210 21.27 33.94 -23.49
CA LEU A 210 21.19 34.58 -22.18
C LEU A 210 22.56 35.16 -21.81
N ASP A 211 22.57 36.41 -21.36
CA ASP A 211 23.75 37.03 -20.74
C ASP A 211 23.83 36.60 -19.28
N TRP A 212 24.99 36.08 -18.89
CA TRP A 212 25.25 35.53 -17.55
C TRP A 212 26.59 36.03 -16.99
N THR A 213 27.22 36.98 -17.69
CA THR A 213 28.51 37.59 -17.34
C THR A 213 28.39 38.77 -16.39
#